data_AF-X1UFT4-F1
#
_entry.id   AF-X1UFT4-F1
#
_cell.length_a   1.000
_cell.length_b   1.000
_cell.length_c   1.000
_cell.angle_alpha   90.00
_cell.angle_beta   90.00
_cell.angle_gamma   90.00
#
_symmetry.space_group_name_H-M   'P 1'
#
loop_
_entity.id
_entity.type
_entity.pdbx_description
1 polymer ?
#
loop_
_entity_poly.entity_id
_entity_poly.type
_entity_poly.pdbx_seq_one_letter_code
_entity_poly.pdbx_strand_id
1 'polypeptide(L)'
;MLHKVSLGVGNIDKYRTIETRGLIDEIVSLGEELKGLRLCHINSTPFGGGVAELLVSYIPLLRSLGIKADWQIIRGDRRFFTITKGFHNALQGAPFDEIKKEGLKRVYQSNNLTNAGELDPNYDVFIVNDPQPAAL
;
A
#
# COMPACT_ATOMS: atom_id res chain seq x y z
N MET A 1 5.17 15.84 3.00
CA MET A 1 5.12 14.38 3.10
C MET A 1 3.68 13.89 2.93
N LEU A 2 3.48 12.72 2.31
CA LEU A 2 2.16 12.09 2.21
C LEU A 2 1.51 11.84 3.57
N HIS A 3 0.18 11.74 3.59
CA HIS A 3 -0.55 11.44 4.81
C HIS A 3 -0.22 10.02 5.28
N LYS A 4 0.24 9.90 6.53
CA LYS A 4 0.57 8.63 7.16
C LYS A 4 -0.57 8.19 8.07
N VAL A 5 -1.04 6.96 7.88
CA VAL A 5 -2.09 6.37 8.73
C VAL A 5 -1.48 5.94 10.06
N SER A 6 -2.11 6.37 11.16
CA SER A 6 -1.66 6.00 12.51
C SER A 6 -2.21 4.63 12.89
N LEU A 7 -1.31 3.65 13.01
CA LEU A 7 -1.60 2.30 13.48
C LEU A 7 -0.70 1.98 14.68
N GLY A 8 -1.07 0.97 15.47
CA GLY A 8 -0.27 0.50 16.60
C GLY A 8 0.74 -0.60 16.24
N VAL A 9 1.16 -1.34 17.26
CA VAL A 9 1.89 -2.60 17.13
C VAL A 9 0.94 -3.72 17.52
N GLY A 10 0.91 -4.79 16.71
CA GLY A 10 0.08 -5.96 16.94
C GLY A 10 0.75 -6.97 17.87
N ASN A 11 0.13 -8.15 17.98
CA ASN A 11 0.74 -9.29 18.66
C ASN A 11 0.50 -10.55 17.80
N ILE A 12 1.56 -11.02 17.14
CA ILE A 12 1.53 -12.20 16.28
C ILE A 12 1.26 -13.49 17.06
N ASP A 13 1.60 -13.56 18.36
CA ASP A 13 1.39 -14.76 19.18
C ASP A 13 -0.10 -15.09 19.37
N LYS A 14 -1.00 -14.10 19.20
CA LYS A 14 -2.44 -14.34 19.22
C LYS A 14 -2.91 -15.32 18.14
N TYR A 15 -2.17 -15.45 17.04
CA TYR A 15 -2.52 -16.34 15.94
C TYR A 15 -2.09 -17.79 16.18
N ARG A 16 -1.29 -18.07 17.22
CA ARG A 16 -0.90 -19.44 17.61
C ARG A 16 -2.07 -20.31 18.09
N THR A 17 -3.23 -19.70 18.37
CA THR A 17 -4.47 -20.42 18.72
C THR A 17 -5.29 -20.82 17.50
N ILE A 18 -4.98 -20.25 16.33
CA ILE A 18 -5.69 -20.47 15.07
C ILE A 18 -4.83 -21.33 14.15
N GLU A 19 -3.54 -21.00 14.06
CA GLU A 19 -2.56 -21.66 13.19
C GLU A 19 -1.62 -22.57 13.98
N THR A 20 -0.90 -23.44 13.26
CA THR A 20 0.11 -24.30 13.88
C THR A 20 1.24 -23.47 14.49
N ARG A 21 1.74 -23.91 15.65
CA ARG A 21 2.84 -23.21 16.34
C ARG A 21 4.08 -23.06 15.46
N GLY A 22 4.43 -24.12 14.72
CA GLY A 22 5.61 -24.13 13.83
C GLY A 22 5.54 -23.07 12.73
N LEU A 23 4.35 -22.82 12.15
CA LEU A 23 4.20 -21.77 11.13
C LEU A 23 4.43 -20.38 11.73
N ILE A 24 3.89 -20.11 12.92
CA ILE A 24 4.11 -18.81 13.58
C ILE A 24 5.57 -18.65 14.01
N ASP A 25 6.22 -19.73 14.48
CA ASP A 25 7.65 -19.71 14.81
C ASP A 25 8.51 -19.40 13.58
N GLU A 26 8.19 -19.96 12.42
CA GLU A 26 8.86 -19.66 11.16
C GLU A 26 8.68 -18.19 10.76
N ILE A 27 7.45 -17.65 10.83
CA ILE A 27 7.18 -16.23 10.55
C ILE A 27 7.98 -15.31 11.49
N VAL A 28 8.06 -15.66 12.78
CA VAL A 28 8.86 -14.90 13.75
C VAL A 28 10.34 -14.95 13.39
N SER A 29 10.86 -16.13 13.03
CA SER A 29 12.25 -16.29 12.62
C SER A 29 12.60 -15.44 11.39
N LEU A 30 11.76 -15.47 10.36
CA LEU A 30 11.93 -14.65 9.15
C LEU A 30 11.80 -13.15 9.45
N GLY A 31 10.93 -12.79 10.38
CA GLY A 31 10.76 -11.41 10.85
C GLY A 31 12.02 -10.84 11.51
N GLU A 32 12.72 -11.64 12.32
CA GLU A 32 13.96 -11.23 12.98
C GLU A 32 15.08 -10.92 11.97
N GLU A 33 15.14 -11.62 10.83
CA GLU A 33 16.08 -11.31 9.75
C GLU A 33 15.82 -9.93 9.10
N LEU A 34 14.59 -9.44 9.17
CA LEU A 34 14.15 -8.15 8.60
C LEU A 34 14.02 -7.04 9.66
N LYS A 35 14.51 -7.28 10.88
CA LYS A 35 14.35 -6.35 11.99
C LYS A 35 14.99 -5.00 11.69
N GLY A 36 14.21 -3.94 11.91
CA GLY A 36 14.64 -2.57 11.64
C GLY A 36 14.43 -2.09 10.21
N LEU A 37 14.06 -2.96 9.27
CA LEU A 37 13.69 -2.60 7.89
C LEU A 37 12.59 -1.55 7.89
N ARG A 38 12.79 -0.46 7.15
CA ARG A 38 11.85 0.64 6.98
C ARG A 38 11.01 0.38 5.74
N LEU A 39 9.82 -0.19 5.95
CA LEU A 39 8.87 -0.55 4.91
C LEU A 39 7.75 0.48 4.82
N CYS A 40 7.34 0.90 3.63
CA CYS A 40 6.17 1.76 3.44
C CYS A 40 5.19 1.15 2.44
N HIS A 41 3.97 0.86 2.90
CA HIS A 41 2.85 0.56 2.01
C HIS A 41 2.24 1.86 1.49
N ILE A 42 1.94 1.90 0.19
CA ILE A 42 1.27 3.04 -0.44
C ILE A 42 0.01 2.57 -1.17
N ASN A 43 -1.10 3.26 -0.95
CA ASN A 43 -2.34 3.05 -1.71
C ASN A 43 -3.14 4.37 -1.83
N SER A 44 -4.35 4.31 -2.40
CA SER A 44 -5.17 5.49 -2.68
C SER A 44 -6.16 5.90 -1.59
N THR A 45 -6.44 5.04 -0.60
CA THR A 45 -7.43 5.37 0.44
C THR A 45 -7.18 4.58 1.74
N PRO A 46 -7.30 5.22 2.92
CA PRO A 46 -7.26 4.53 4.19
C PRO A 46 -8.61 3.91 4.59
N PHE A 47 -9.67 4.16 3.81
CA PHE A 47 -11.03 3.71 4.12
C PHE A 47 -11.66 3.03 2.90
N GLY A 48 -12.37 1.93 3.16
CA GLY A 48 -13.12 1.20 2.15
C GLY A 48 -12.25 0.35 1.23
N GLY A 49 -12.76 -0.83 0.87
CA GLY A 49 -12.08 -1.80 0.01
C GLY A 49 -11.12 -2.73 0.76
N GLY A 50 -10.82 -3.86 0.13
CA GLY A 50 -10.07 -4.95 0.77
C GLY A 50 -8.63 -4.58 1.13
N VAL A 51 -7.96 -3.70 0.37
CA VAL A 51 -6.59 -3.27 0.68
C VAL A 51 -6.54 -2.50 2.01
N ALA A 52 -7.44 -1.54 2.20
CA ALA A 52 -7.47 -0.75 3.44
C ALA A 52 -7.79 -1.65 4.65
N GLU A 53 -8.78 -2.55 4.51
CA GLU A 53 -9.15 -3.52 5.55
C GLU A 53 -7.98 -4.44 5.93
N LEU A 54 -7.26 -4.96 4.92
CA LEU A 54 -6.09 -5.80 5.12
C LEU A 54 -4.98 -5.05 5.85
N LEU A 55 -4.61 -3.85 5.39
CA LEU A 55 -3.46 -3.11 5.92
C LEU A 55 -3.66 -2.65 7.37
N VAL A 56 -4.91 -2.39 7.79
CA VAL A 56 -5.23 -2.11 9.21
C VAL A 56 -4.82 -3.26 10.12
N SER A 57 -4.92 -4.51 9.67
CA SER A 57 -4.52 -5.69 10.44
C SER A 57 -3.07 -6.11 10.19
N TYR A 58 -2.61 -6.03 8.94
CA TYR A 58 -1.32 -6.55 8.51
C TYR A 58 -0.14 -5.72 9.01
N ILE A 59 -0.24 -4.39 8.98
CA ILE A 59 0.86 -3.51 9.40
C ILE A 59 1.21 -3.65 10.89
N PRO A 60 0.23 -3.71 11.82
CA PRO A 60 0.52 -4.05 13.21
C PRO A 60 1.28 -5.37 13.37
N LEU A 61 1.02 -6.39 12.54
CA LEU A 61 1.74 -7.68 12.60
C LEU A 61 3.18 -7.54 12.14
N LEU A 62 3.42 -6.87 11.01
CA LEU A 62 4.80 -6.56 10.56
C LEU A 62 5.59 -5.83 11.65
N ARG A 63 4.96 -4.87 12.32
CA ARG A 63 5.59 -4.15 13.44
C ARG A 63 5.89 -5.05 14.64
N SER A 64 5.03 -6.03 14.92
CA SER A 64 5.30 -7.01 15.99
C SER A 64 6.51 -7.90 15.70
N LEU A 65 6.90 -8.01 14.42
CA LEU A 65 8.11 -8.70 13.96
C LEU A 65 9.35 -7.78 13.92
N GLY A 66 9.25 -6.54 14.40
CA GLY A 66 10.37 -5.60 14.43
C GLY A 66 10.61 -4.82 13.13
N ILE A 67 9.74 -4.98 12.13
CA ILE A 67 9.76 -4.20 10.89
C ILE A 67 9.16 -2.82 11.17
N LYS A 68 9.84 -1.75 10.77
CA LYS A 68 9.34 -0.37 10.86
C LYS A 68 8.41 -0.08 9.69
N ALA A 69 7.26 -0.76 9.69
CA ALA A 69 6.26 -0.68 8.63
C ALA A 69 5.35 0.54 8.80
N ASP A 70 5.15 1.29 7.71
CA ASP A 70 4.27 2.44 7.66
C ASP A 70 3.28 2.35 6.50
N TRP A 71 2.25 3.20 6.54
CA TRP A 71 1.24 3.29 5.50
C TRP A 71 1.03 4.74 5.11
N GLN A 72 1.24 5.05 3.84
CA GLN A 72 1.02 6.36 3.27
C GLN A 72 -0.06 6.35 2.19
N ILE A 73 -0.81 7.44 2.11
CA ILE A 73 -1.92 7.61 1.16
C ILE A 73 -1.55 8.65 0.11
N ILE A 74 -1.70 8.28 -1.17
CA ILE A 74 -1.54 9.25 -2.27
C ILE A 74 -2.70 10.26 -2.29
N ARG A 75 -2.41 11.46 -2.79
CA ARG A 75 -3.39 12.50 -3.09
C ARG A 75 -3.74 12.47 -4.58
N GLY A 76 -4.96 12.88 -4.90
CA GLY A 76 -5.39 13.02 -6.28
C GLY A 76 -6.64 13.87 -6.36
N ASP A 77 -6.84 14.51 -7.50
CA ASP A 77 -8.08 15.21 -7.79
C ASP A 77 -9.17 14.25 -8.28
N ARG A 78 -10.40 14.75 -8.43
CA ARG A 78 -11.53 13.95 -8.92
C ARG A 78 -11.25 13.33 -10.30
N ARG A 79 -10.49 14.05 -11.14
CA ARG A 79 -10.16 13.58 -12.49
C ARG A 79 -9.22 12.39 -12.45
N PHE A 80 -8.18 12.44 -11.61
CA PHE A 80 -7.27 11.33 -11.35
C PHE A 80 -8.01 10.08 -10.88
N PHE A 81 -8.86 10.20 -9.86
CA PHE A 81 -9.62 9.04 -9.36
C PHE A 81 -10.66 8.51 -10.34
N THR A 82 -11.18 9.36 -11.24
CA THR A 82 -12.03 8.90 -12.35
C THR A 82 -11.24 8.06 -13.35
N ILE A 83 -10.03 8.51 -13.69
CA ILE A 83 -9.12 7.80 -14.60
C ILE A 83 -8.72 6.45 -14.00
N THR A 84 -8.29 6.42 -12.74
CA THR A 84 -7.80 5.20 -12.12
C THR A 84 -8.91 4.20 -11.82
N LYS A 85 -10.14 4.65 -11.60
CA LYS A 85 -11.33 3.77 -11.60
C LYS A 85 -11.55 3.13 -12.98
N GLY A 86 -11.34 3.89 -14.05
CA GLY A 86 -11.32 3.37 -15.42
C GLY A 86 -10.27 2.27 -15.59
N PHE A 87 -9.04 2.49 -15.12
CA PHE A 87 -7.98 1.49 -15.13
C PHE A 87 -8.34 0.23 -14.35
N HIS A 88 -8.86 0.38 -13.12
CA HIS A 88 -9.30 -0.74 -12.29
C HIS A 88 -10.31 -1.63 -13.04
N ASN A 89 -11.35 -1.03 -13.63
CA ASN A 89 -12.36 -1.77 -14.36
C ASN A 89 -11.81 -2.38 -15.65
N ALA A 90 -10.93 -1.65 -16.36
CA ALA A 90 -10.34 -2.12 -17.61
C ALA A 90 -9.42 -3.32 -17.43
N LEU A 91 -8.59 -3.29 -16.37
CA LEU A 91 -7.74 -4.42 -16.00
C LEU A 91 -8.54 -5.64 -15.56
N GLN A 92 -9.80 -5.46 -15.16
CA GLN A 92 -10.76 -6.52 -14.86
C GLN A 92 -11.64 -6.91 -16.08
N GLY A 93 -11.32 -6.41 -17.27
CA GLY A 93 -11.94 -6.81 -18.54
C GLY A 93 -13.04 -5.88 -19.08
N ALA A 94 -13.35 -4.77 -18.41
CA ALA A 94 -14.29 -3.79 -18.94
C ALA A 94 -13.67 -2.96 -20.09
N PRO A 95 -14.45 -2.48 -21.08
CA PRO A 95 -13.94 -1.55 -22.06
C PRO A 95 -13.58 -0.19 -21.42
N PHE A 96 -12.50 0.43 -21.89
CA PHE A 96 -12.08 1.77 -21.46
C PHE A 96 -11.35 2.52 -22.59
N ASP A 97 -12.13 3.02 -23.55
CA ASP A 97 -11.58 3.69 -24.74
C ASP A 97 -10.89 5.02 -24.44
N GLU A 98 -11.21 5.65 -23.30
CA GLU A 98 -10.59 6.89 -22.85
C GLU A 98 -9.08 6.77 -22.69
N ILE A 99 -8.54 5.56 -22.48
CA ILE A 99 -7.10 5.31 -22.39
C ILE A 99 -6.33 5.77 -23.64
N LYS A 100 -7.01 5.81 -24.81
CA LYS A 100 -6.44 6.28 -26.08
C LYS A 100 -6.23 7.81 -26.11
N LYS A 101 -6.78 8.56 -25.15
CA LYS A 101 -6.63 10.01 -25.07
C LYS A 101 -5.29 10.35 -24.41
N GLU A 102 -4.38 10.96 -25.17
CA GLU A 102 -3.06 11.42 -24.68
C GLU A 102 -3.11 12.25 -23.39
N GLY A 103 -4.17 13.07 -23.22
CA GLY A 103 -4.36 13.88 -22.02
C GLY A 103 -4.58 13.06 -20.74
N LEU A 104 -5.05 11.81 -20.84
CA LEU A 104 -5.30 10.93 -19.70
C LEU A 104 -3.98 10.46 -19.08
N LYS A 105 -3.05 9.98 -19.91
CA LYS A 105 -1.72 9.54 -19.47
C LYS A 105 -0.98 10.66 -18.74
N ARG A 106 -1.03 11.88 -19.28
CA ARG A 106 -0.42 13.06 -18.64
C ARG A 106 -1.00 13.33 -17.25
N VAL A 107 -2.31 13.26 -17.06
CA VAL A 107 -2.94 13.48 -15.74
C VAL A 107 -2.58 12.39 -14.74
N TYR A 108 -2.55 11.12 -15.18
CA TYR A 108 -2.16 10.01 -14.33
C TYR A 108 -0.69 10.13 -13.87
N GLN A 109 0.22 10.40 -14.81
CA GLN A 109 1.65 10.55 -14.53
C GLN A 109 1.95 11.80 -13.71
N SER A 110 1.30 12.93 -14.00
CA SER A 110 1.54 14.17 -13.24
C SER A 110 1.13 14.05 -11.78
N ASN A 111 -0.01 13.41 -11.51
CA ASN A 111 -0.43 13.16 -10.12
C ASN A 111 0.54 12.23 -9.40
N ASN A 112 0.98 11.14 -10.04
CA ASN A 112 1.98 10.26 -9.45
C ASN A 112 3.30 10.98 -9.19
N LEU A 113 3.80 11.77 -10.13
CA LEU A 113 5.02 12.57 -9.96
C LEU A 113 4.91 13.55 -8.77
N THR A 114 3.76 14.21 -8.61
CA THR A 114 3.51 15.06 -7.43
C THR A 114 3.54 14.27 -6.13
N ASN A 115 2.97 13.07 -6.10
CA ASN A 115 3.02 12.21 -4.91
C ASN A 115 4.43 11.66 -4.63
N ALA A 116 5.19 11.32 -5.67
CA ALA A 116 6.57 10.85 -5.56
C ALA A 116 7.47 11.89 -4.88
N GLY A 117 7.27 13.18 -5.20
CA GLY A 117 7.97 14.29 -4.54
C GLY A 117 7.63 14.47 -3.05
N GLU A 118 6.59 13.80 -2.55
CA GLU A 118 6.14 13.85 -1.16
C GLU A 118 6.50 12.58 -0.36
N LEU A 119 7.16 11.60 -0.99
CA LEU A 119 7.62 10.38 -0.34
C LEU A 119 8.81 10.67 0.59
N ASP A 120 8.90 9.94 1.69
CA ASP A 120 10.08 9.96 2.55
C ASP A 120 11.16 9.06 1.92
N PRO A 121 12.31 9.61 1.47
CA PRO A 121 13.36 8.82 0.82
C PRO A 121 14.10 7.89 1.79
N ASN A 122 13.82 7.97 3.10
CA ASN A 122 14.50 7.13 4.09
C ASN A 122 13.89 5.72 4.22
N TYR A 123 12.85 5.36 3.47
CA TYR A 123 12.35 3.98 3.47
C TYR A 123 13.27 3.08 2.64
N ASP A 124 13.48 1.85 3.10
CA ASP A 124 14.28 0.84 2.41
C ASP A 124 13.46 0.16 1.29
N VAL A 125 12.15 -0.01 1.52
CA VAL A 125 11.24 -0.70 0.60
C VAL A 125 9.89 0.01 0.54
N PHE A 126 9.37 0.18 -0.68
CA PHE A 126 8.00 0.61 -0.94
C PHE A 126 7.16 -0.54 -1.51
N ILE A 127 5.97 -0.74 -0.97
CA ILE A 127 4.96 -1.66 -1.49
C ILE A 127 3.81 -0.84 -2.04
N VAL A 128 3.72 -0.78 -3.36
CA VAL A 128 2.67 -0.04 -4.07
C VAL A 128 1.47 -0.97 -4.30
N ASN A 129 0.31 -0.55 -3.81
CA ASN A 129 -0.92 -1.34 -3.88
C ASN A 129 -1.86 -0.72 -4.93
N ASP A 130 -2.34 -1.57 -5.83
CA ASP A 130 -3.26 -1.26 -6.92
C ASP A 130 -2.72 -0.29 -8.00
N PRO A 131 -3.44 -0.08 -9.12
CA PRO A 131 -2.95 0.72 -10.24
C PRO A 131 -2.85 2.23 -9.99
N GLN A 132 -3.52 2.79 -8.97
CA GLN A 132 -3.56 4.24 -8.74
C GLN A 132 -2.15 4.82 -8.52
N PRO A 133 -1.30 4.25 -7.63
CA PRO A 133 0.04 4.74 -7.37
C PRO A 133 1.12 4.00 -8.19
N ALA A 134 0.76 3.18 -9.17
CA ALA A 134 1.72 2.32 -9.87
C ALA A 134 2.78 3.07 -10.71
N ALA A 135 2.58 4.37 -10.96
CA ALA A 135 3.51 5.21 -11.70
C ALA A 135 4.26 6.23 -10.81
N LEU A 136 4.28 6.01 -9.49
CA LEU A 136 5.12 6.75 -8.54
C LEU A 136 6.60 6.70 -8.93
#